data_AF-A0AAV5R170-F1
#
_entry.id   AF-A0AAV5R170-F1
#
_cell.length_a   1.000
_cell.length_b   1.000
_cell.length_c   1.000
_cell.angle_alpha   90.00
_cell.angle_beta   90.00
_cell.angle_gamma   90.00
#
_symmetry.space_group_name_H-M   'P 1'
#
loop_
_entity.id
_entity.type
_entity.pdbx_description
1 polymer ?
#
loop_
_entity_poly.entity_id
_entity_poly.type
_entity_poly.pdbx_seq_one_letter_code
_entity_poly.pdbx_strand_id
1 'polypeptide(L)'
;MTTEVSSQSQSQSLIEKMHSQCNSLPSKHLGYINYTEHPSPNNYSANFINLDTDTDINIDTHSYIHNSNTLLPNFISKYINYTIDIKIPSYSLYNNENVLNRSLWGTDIYTDDSDIIAILFHSGILHSNDPFGNNNPVVSTVKNFNFNANVNDLTDNQRISDELIVRLRILPTLNKYIGKFRNNYNSRSWTNSTHDGVSISIDSIYWSRNSNTL
;
A
#
# COMPACT_ATOMS: atom_id res chain seq x y z
N MET A 1 30.09 2.91 -7.39
CA MET A 1 29.35 2.03 -8.33
C MET A 1 29.07 0.62 -7.78
N THR A 2 29.69 0.17 -6.69
CA THR A 2 29.53 -1.21 -6.17
C THR A 2 28.43 -1.40 -5.10
N THR A 3 27.94 -0.33 -4.48
CA THR A 3 26.96 -0.39 -3.37
C THR A 3 25.50 -0.54 -3.82
N GLU A 4 25.12 0.11 -4.93
CA GLU A 4 23.73 0.06 -5.42
C GLU A 4 23.34 -1.31 -5.97
N VAL A 5 24.22 -1.94 -6.76
CA VAL A 5 24.00 -3.28 -7.35
C VAL A 5 23.82 -4.35 -6.26
N SER A 6 24.63 -4.30 -5.20
CA SER A 6 24.52 -5.21 -4.05
C SER A 6 23.18 -5.06 -3.33
N SER A 7 22.74 -3.83 -3.09
CA SER A 7 21.52 -3.54 -2.35
C SER A 7 20.22 -3.89 -3.09
N GLN A 8 20.22 -3.89 -4.42
CA GLN A 8 19.08 -4.29 -5.24
C GLN A 8 18.98 -5.82 -5.36
N SER A 9 20.11 -6.52 -5.39
CA SER A 9 20.14 -8.00 -5.37
C SER A 9 19.61 -8.58 -4.06
N GLN A 10 19.88 -7.91 -2.93
CA GLN A 10 19.41 -8.35 -1.61
C GLN A 10 17.90 -8.19 -1.44
N SER A 11 17.30 -7.08 -1.91
CA SER A 11 15.84 -6.90 -1.82
C SER A 11 15.09 -7.88 -2.71
N GLN A 12 15.59 -8.12 -3.93
CA GLN A 12 15.04 -9.13 -4.84
C GLN A 12 15.02 -10.52 -4.19
N SER A 13 16.11 -10.91 -3.52
CA SER A 13 16.18 -12.22 -2.82
C SER A 13 15.20 -12.34 -1.65
N LEU A 14 14.89 -11.25 -0.95
CA LEU A 14 13.93 -11.25 0.15
C LEU A 14 12.50 -11.41 -0.37
N ILE A 15 12.14 -10.66 -1.41
CA ILE A 15 10.83 -10.75 -2.07
C ILE A 15 10.60 -12.20 -2.53
N GLU A 16 11.53 -12.76 -3.29
CA GLU A 16 11.43 -14.14 -3.78
C GLU A 16 11.26 -15.15 -2.64
N LYS A 17 12.01 -14.97 -1.55
CA LYS A 17 11.87 -15.81 -0.35
C LYS A 17 10.47 -15.69 0.25
N MET A 18 9.95 -14.48 0.45
CA MET A 18 8.61 -14.29 1.03
C MET A 18 7.51 -14.88 0.15
N HIS A 19 7.56 -14.63 -1.16
CA HIS A 19 6.61 -15.23 -2.09
C HIS A 19 6.71 -16.76 -2.08
N SER A 20 7.93 -17.32 -2.03
CA SER A 20 8.11 -18.77 -1.96
C SER A 20 7.49 -19.42 -0.72
N GLN A 21 7.54 -18.74 0.44
CA GLN A 21 6.89 -19.19 1.68
C GLN A 21 5.36 -19.22 1.55
N CYS A 22 4.81 -18.37 0.68
CA CYS A 22 3.39 -18.25 0.44
C CYS A 22 2.87 -19.18 -0.66
N ASN A 23 3.72 -19.83 -1.45
CA ASN A 23 3.30 -20.61 -2.63
C ASN A 23 2.30 -21.74 -2.32
N SER A 24 2.35 -22.32 -1.12
CA SER A 24 1.42 -23.37 -0.68
C SER A 24 0.18 -22.84 0.03
N LEU A 25 0.10 -21.54 0.30
CA LEU A 25 -1.01 -20.92 1.02
C LEU A 25 -2.13 -20.53 0.06
N PRO A 26 -3.41 -20.57 0.50
CA PRO A 26 -4.51 -20.04 -0.29
C PRO A 26 -4.26 -18.57 -0.66
N SER A 27 -4.70 -18.16 -1.86
CA SER A 27 -4.61 -16.78 -2.31
C SER A 27 -5.96 -16.38 -2.90
N LYS A 28 -6.69 -15.52 -2.18
CA LYS A 28 -7.93 -14.91 -2.68
C LYS A 28 -7.84 -13.39 -2.53
N HIS A 29 -8.77 -12.71 -3.18
CA HIS A 29 -8.91 -11.27 -3.06
C HIS A 29 -9.95 -10.93 -1.98
N LEU A 30 -9.60 -10.10 -1.01
CA LEU A 30 -10.45 -9.79 0.14
C LEU A 30 -11.51 -8.74 -0.13
N GLY A 31 -11.41 -7.99 -1.23
CA GLY A 31 -12.21 -6.79 -1.46
C GLY A 31 -11.37 -5.55 -1.31
N TYR A 32 -11.94 -4.46 -0.81
CA TYR A 32 -11.27 -3.16 -0.80
C TYR A 32 -11.50 -2.33 0.46
N ILE A 33 -10.58 -1.40 0.70
CA ILE A 33 -10.66 -0.34 1.70
C ILE A 33 -10.53 1.00 0.98
N ASN A 34 -11.40 1.95 1.32
CA ASN A 34 -11.27 3.32 0.88
C ASN A 34 -10.19 4.00 1.72
N TYR A 35 -9.19 4.57 1.05
CA TYR A 35 -8.10 5.26 1.72
C TYR A 35 -8.62 6.46 2.52
N THR A 36 -8.11 6.58 3.73
CA THR A 36 -8.20 7.77 4.56
C THR A 36 -6.86 7.95 5.23
N GLU A 37 -6.39 9.20 5.28
CA GLU A 37 -5.08 9.55 5.83
C GLU A 37 -5.00 9.31 7.34
N HIS A 38 -6.11 9.52 8.04
CA HIS A 38 -6.22 9.25 9.47
C HIS A 38 -7.40 8.29 9.72
N PRO A 39 -7.19 6.98 9.53
CA PRO A 39 -8.21 5.98 9.80
C PRO A 39 -8.74 6.08 11.22
N SER A 40 -10.06 6.05 11.34
CA SER A 40 -10.80 6.07 12.60
C SER A 40 -12.11 5.32 12.41
N PRO A 41 -12.80 4.92 13.50
CA PRO A 41 -14.08 4.24 13.40
C PRO A 41 -15.14 5.04 12.62
N ASN A 42 -15.01 6.37 12.55
CA ASN A 42 -16.00 7.26 11.96
C ASN A 42 -15.81 7.51 10.45
N ASN A 43 -14.61 7.28 9.92
CA ASN A 43 -14.29 7.54 8.50
C ASN A 43 -13.78 6.30 7.76
N TYR A 44 -13.54 5.20 8.49
CA TYR A 44 -13.12 3.95 7.89
C TYR A 44 -14.26 3.33 7.07
N SER A 45 -13.99 3.03 5.81
CA SER A 45 -14.95 2.48 4.88
C SER A 45 -14.30 1.36 4.07
N ALA A 46 -14.91 0.18 4.09
CA ALA A 46 -14.38 -1.00 3.42
C ALA A 46 -15.52 -1.92 2.95
N ASN A 47 -15.22 -2.78 1.98
CA ASN A 47 -16.09 -3.86 1.56
C ASN A 47 -15.28 -5.15 1.43
N PHE A 48 -15.65 -6.17 2.18
CA PHE A 48 -14.97 -7.46 2.18
C PHE A 48 -15.86 -8.55 1.59
N ILE A 49 -15.29 -9.46 0.78
CA ILE A 49 -16.05 -10.46 0.00
C ILE A 49 -15.61 -11.91 0.20
N ASN A 50 -14.42 -12.15 0.78
CA ASN A 50 -13.86 -13.49 0.96
C ASN A 50 -13.37 -13.71 2.40
N LEU A 51 -14.17 -13.24 3.37
CA LEU A 51 -13.93 -13.49 4.79
C LEU A 51 -14.47 -14.86 5.20
N ASP A 52 -13.88 -15.47 6.23
CA ASP A 52 -14.36 -16.72 6.82
C ASP A 52 -15.56 -16.43 7.73
N THR A 53 -16.74 -16.76 7.24
CA THR A 53 -18.04 -16.29 7.75
C THR A 53 -18.33 -16.73 9.19
N ASP A 54 -17.77 -17.84 9.67
CA ASP A 54 -18.14 -18.37 11.00
C ASP A 54 -17.36 -17.71 12.16
N THR A 55 -16.18 -17.13 11.89
CA THR A 55 -15.40 -16.38 12.91
C THR A 55 -15.37 -14.89 12.66
N ASP A 56 -15.55 -14.43 11.42
CA ASP A 56 -15.40 -13.03 11.07
C ASP A 56 -16.73 -12.26 11.04
N ILE A 57 -17.89 -12.93 10.89
CA ILE A 57 -19.22 -12.31 11.08
C ILE A 57 -19.54 -12.12 12.57
N ASN A 58 -18.96 -12.89 13.50
CA ASN A 58 -19.07 -12.54 14.94
C ASN A 58 -18.24 -11.30 15.32
N ILE A 59 -17.47 -10.77 14.38
CA ILE A 59 -16.74 -9.50 14.47
C ILE A 59 -17.57 -8.38 13.76
N ASP A 60 -18.75 -8.68 13.19
CA ASP A 60 -19.54 -7.74 12.39
C ASP A 60 -20.12 -6.57 13.21
N THR A 61 -19.94 -5.39 12.63
CA THR A 61 -20.79 -4.20 12.69
C THR A 61 -20.85 -3.36 13.96
N HIS A 62 -20.73 -3.90 15.17
CA HIS A 62 -20.86 -3.09 16.41
C HIS A 62 -19.59 -3.04 17.27
N SER A 63 -18.59 -3.86 16.95
CA SER A 63 -17.32 -3.98 17.68
C SER A 63 -16.08 -3.58 16.85
N TYR A 64 -16.24 -3.15 15.59
CA TYR A 64 -15.19 -2.41 14.86
C TYR A 64 -15.03 -1.00 15.42
N ILE A 65 -14.53 -0.92 16.65
CA ILE A 65 -13.75 0.24 17.03
C ILE A 65 -12.39 -0.01 16.38
N HIS A 66 -12.22 0.56 15.18
CA HIS A 66 -10.91 0.79 14.59
C HIS A 66 -10.06 1.61 15.58
N ASN A 67 -9.45 0.94 16.56
CA ASN A 67 -8.68 1.54 17.64
C ASN A 67 -7.27 1.96 17.20
N SER A 68 -6.93 1.76 15.92
CA SER A 68 -5.60 1.98 15.39
C SER A 68 -5.53 3.19 14.46
N ASN A 69 -4.33 3.75 14.32
CA ASN A 69 -4.01 4.74 13.30
C ASN A 69 -3.56 4.06 11.98
N THR A 70 -3.93 2.78 11.77
CA THR A 70 -3.43 1.93 10.69
C THR A 70 -4.53 1.67 9.67
N LEU A 71 -4.27 1.69 8.37
CA LEU A 71 -5.34 1.50 7.38
C LEU A 71 -5.83 0.05 7.31
N LEU A 72 -4.97 -0.93 7.62
CA LEU A 72 -5.35 -2.34 7.58
C LEU A 72 -5.89 -2.79 8.95
N PRO A 73 -7.02 -3.51 8.98
CA PRO A 73 -7.55 -4.08 10.21
C PRO A 73 -6.68 -5.21 10.78
N ASN A 74 -6.65 -5.36 12.11
CA ASN A 74 -5.84 -6.37 12.78
C ASN A 74 -6.14 -7.83 12.37
N PHE A 75 -7.38 -8.13 11.96
CA PHE A 75 -7.76 -9.47 11.52
C PHE A 75 -7.07 -9.90 10.21
N ILE A 76 -6.47 -8.95 9.48
CA ILE A 76 -5.80 -9.20 8.19
C ILE A 76 -4.68 -10.25 8.31
N SER A 77 -4.12 -10.40 9.52
CA SER A 77 -3.14 -11.43 9.88
C SER A 77 -3.60 -12.87 9.61
N LYS A 78 -4.91 -13.14 9.58
CA LYS A 78 -5.45 -14.46 9.21
C LYS A 78 -5.33 -14.77 7.70
N TYR A 79 -5.07 -13.76 6.88
CA TYR A 79 -5.21 -13.80 5.44
C TYR A 79 -3.86 -13.67 4.70
N ILE A 80 -2.81 -14.31 5.23
CA ILE A 80 -1.51 -14.37 4.58
C ILE A 80 -1.65 -14.94 3.15
N ASN A 81 -0.93 -14.34 2.20
CA ASN A 81 -0.98 -14.61 0.75
C ASN A 81 -2.25 -14.12 0.03
N TYR A 82 -3.21 -13.52 0.74
CA TYR A 82 -4.35 -12.89 0.09
C TYR A 82 -3.96 -11.49 -0.42
N THR A 83 -4.83 -10.93 -1.25
CA THR A 83 -4.70 -9.55 -1.71
C THR A 83 -5.86 -8.68 -1.27
N ILE A 84 -5.62 -7.39 -1.14
CA ILE A 84 -6.64 -6.39 -0.79
C ILE A 84 -6.39 -5.12 -1.60
N ASP A 85 -7.45 -4.49 -2.09
CA ASP A 85 -7.35 -3.25 -2.86
C ASP A 85 -7.51 -2.05 -1.93
N ILE A 86 -6.59 -1.09 -2.03
CA ILE A 86 -6.73 0.22 -1.41
C ILE A 86 -7.15 1.20 -2.49
N LYS A 87 -8.33 1.80 -2.33
CA LYS A 87 -8.85 2.81 -3.25
C LYS A 87 -8.44 4.19 -2.78
N ILE A 88 -7.58 4.85 -3.54
CA ILE A 88 -7.03 6.16 -3.17
C ILE A 88 -7.68 7.21 -4.08
N PRO A 89 -8.56 8.07 -3.54
CA PRO A 89 -9.05 9.21 -4.30
C PRO A 89 -7.88 10.09 -4.73
N SER A 90 -7.89 10.61 -5.96
CA SER A 90 -6.76 11.38 -6.49
C SER A 90 -6.39 12.58 -5.62
N TYR A 91 -7.37 13.26 -5.00
CA TYR A 91 -7.13 14.37 -4.08
C TYR A 91 -6.33 13.98 -2.82
N SER A 92 -6.32 12.70 -2.43
CA SER A 92 -5.57 12.22 -1.27
C SER A 92 -4.06 12.11 -1.55
N LEU A 93 -3.66 12.12 -2.83
CA LEU A 93 -2.25 12.04 -3.22
C LEU A 93 -1.45 13.31 -2.88
N TYR A 94 -2.13 14.40 -2.54
CA TYR A 94 -1.54 15.72 -2.30
C TYR A 94 -1.48 16.03 -0.80
N ASN A 95 -0.43 16.76 -0.37
CA ASN A 95 -0.31 17.33 0.99
C ASN A 95 -0.61 16.35 2.14
N ASN A 96 -0.07 15.14 2.04
CA ASN A 96 -0.34 14.07 2.99
C ASN A 96 0.66 14.11 4.17
N GLU A 97 0.17 14.32 5.39
CA GLU A 97 0.92 14.35 6.64
C GLU A 97 1.67 13.05 6.92
N ASN A 98 1.14 11.89 6.55
CA ASN A 98 1.85 10.62 6.73
C ASN A 98 3.09 10.52 5.83
N VAL A 99 3.06 11.14 4.65
CA VAL A 99 4.25 11.31 3.80
C VAL A 99 5.24 12.27 4.46
N LEU A 100 4.78 13.41 4.99
CA LEU A 100 5.64 14.36 5.70
C LEU A 100 6.33 13.73 6.92
N ASN A 101 5.58 12.96 7.70
CA ASN A 101 6.04 12.30 8.92
C ASN A 101 6.87 11.05 8.66
N ARG A 102 6.99 10.61 7.39
CA ARG A 102 7.61 9.33 7.01
C ARG A 102 7.01 8.16 7.79
N SER A 103 5.68 8.09 7.83
CA SER A 103 4.93 6.93 8.34
C SER A 103 5.10 5.75 7.38
N LEU A 104 6.33 5.24 7.30
CA LEU A 104 6.77 4.25 6.33
C LEU A 104 7.94 3.46 6.93
N TRP A 105 7.81 2.14 7.00
CA TRP A 105 8.84 1.24 7.52
C TRP A 105 9.12 0.08 6.55
N GLY A 106 10.40 -0.13 6.24
CA GLY A 106 10.83 -1.19 5.32
C GLY A 106 11.09 -0.73 3.88
N THR A 107 11.49 -1.68 3.04
CA THR A 107 11.87 -1.46 1.64
C THR A 107 11.40 -2.64 0.81
N ASP A 108 10.59 -2.37 -0.21
CA ASP A 108 9.89 -3.35 -1.08
C ASP A 108 8.85 -4.22 -0.35
N ILE A 109 9.21 -4.69 0.84
CA ILE A 109 8.32 -5.24 1.85
C ILE A 109 8.21 -4.22 2.99
N TYR A 110 6.99 -3.83 3.31
CA TYR A 110 6.68 -2.81 4.31
C TYR A 110 5.87 -3.40 5.45
N THR A 111 5.86 -2.74 6.60
CA THR A 111 4.87 -3.04 7.65
C THR A 111 3.48 -2.58 7.20
N ASP A 112 2.43 -3.24 7.66
CA ASP A 112 1.04 -2.80 7.50
C ASP A 112 0.71 -1.45 8.16
N ASP A 113 1.51 -1.01 9.13
CA ASP A 113 1.45 0.35 9.71
C ASP A 113 1.89 1.47 8.74
N SER A 114 2.52 1.11 7.62
CA SER A 114 3.03 2.09 6.65
C SER A 114 1.89 2.71 5.83
N ASP A 115 1.94 4.03 5.66
CA ASP A 115 1.01 4.74 4.80
C ASP A 115 1.22 4.37 3.32
N ILE A 116 0.13 4.06 2.62
CA ILE A 116 0.19 3.58 1.24
C ILE A 116 0.75 4.64 0.30
N ILE A 117 0.46 5.92 0.49
CA ILE A 117 0.96 7.01 -0.36
C ILE A 117 2.45 7.18 -0.13
N ALA A 118 2.91 7.09 1.11
CA ALA A 118 4.34 7.03 1.43
C ALA A 118 5.05 5.84 0.76
N ILE A 119 4.44 4.65 0.77
CA ILE A 119 4.94 3.47 0.06
C ILE A 119 5.06 3.75 -1.46
N LEU A 120 4.07 4.41 -2.06
CA LEU A 120 4.07 4.71 -3.49
C LEU A 120 5.17 5.69 -3.89
N PHE A 121 5.43 6.74 -3.10
CA PHE A 121 6.58 7.63 -3.33
C PHE A 121 7.91 6.87 -3.17
N HIS A 122 8.04 6.09 -2.10
CA HIS A 122 9.26 5.35 -1.83
C HIS A 122 9.57 4.29 -2.90
N SER A 123 8.56 3.60 -3.42
CA SER A 123 8.72 2.64 -4.52
C SER A 123 9.03 3.32 -5.86
N GLY A 124 8.85 4.63 -5.97
CA GLY A 124 9.02 5.38 -7.21
C GLY A 124 7.86 5.17 -8.17
N ILE A 125 6.70 4.80 -7.65
CA ILE A 125 5.46 4.74 -8.43
C ILE A 125 4.84 6.13 -8.48
N LEU A 126 4.82 6.84 -7.36
CA LEU A 126 4.61 8.29 -7.38
C LEU A 126 5.98 8.97 -7.48
N HIS A 127 6.06 9.93 -8.37
CA HIS A 127 7.21 10.80 -8.53
C HIS A 127 6.82 12.25 -8.26
N SER A 128 7.67 12.94 -7.51
CA SER A 128 7.70 14.39 -7.48
C SER A 128 9.15 14.84 -7.28
N ASN A 129 9.44 16.08 -7.63
CA ASN A 129 10.77 16.68 -7.35
C ASN A 129 11.03 16.79 -5.84
N ASP A 130 9.94 16.83 -5.06
CA ASP A 130 9.94 16.88 -3.61
C ASP A 130 8.66 16.18 -3.11
N PRO A 131 8.74 14.97 -2.52
CA PRO A 131 7.57 14.27 -1.97
C PRO A 131 6.96 15.00 -0.78
N PHE A 132 7.67 16.00 -0.24
CA PHE A 132 7.23 16.86 0.85
C PHE A 132 6.71 18.23 0.38
N GLY A 133 6.93 18.56 -0.88
CA GLY A 133 6.62 19.87 -1.44
C GLY A 133 5.25 19.92 -2.11
N ASN A 134 4.76 21.13 -2.40
CA ASN A 134 3.45 21.38 -3.04
C ASN A 134 3.39 20.94 -4.52
N ASN A 135 4.36 20.18 -5.01
CA ASN A 135 4.39 19.76 -6.41
C ASN A 135 3.46 18.57 -6.62
N ASN A 136 2.67 18.62 -7.70
CA ASN A 136 1.73 17.56 -8.03
C ASN A 136 2.45 16.21 -8.22
N PRO A 137 2.09 15.16 -7.47
CA PRO A 137 2.63 13.83 -7.72
C PRO A 137 2.21 13.35 -9.11
N VAL A 138 3.18 12.83 -9.85
CA VAL A 138 2.96 12.17 -11.14
C VAL A 138 3.09 10.68 -10.91
N VAL A 139 2.04 9.92 -11.25
CA VAL A 139 2.16 8.46 -11.31
C VAL A 139 3.06 8.08 -12.48
N SER A 140 4.16 7.39 -12.18
CA SER A 140 5.05 6.82 -13.18
C SER A 140 4.28 5.86 -14.07
N THR A 141 4.25 6.14 -15.37
CA THR A 141 3.66 5.23 -16.36
C THR A 141 4.52 3.99 -16.60
N VAL A 142 5.74 3.94 -16.05
CA VAL A 142 6.73 2.94 -16.46
C VAL A 142 7.59 2.48 -15.29
N LYS A 143 7.24 1.32 -14.75
CA LYS A 143 8.14 0.16 -14.51
C LYS A 143 7.28 -1.02 -14.02
N ASN A 144 6.98 -1.94 -14.94
CA ASN A 144 6.50 -3.31 -14.71
C ASN A 144 5.01 -3.59 -14.44
N PHE A 145 4.12 -2.59 -14.38
CA PHE A 145 2.68 -2.85 -14.37
C PHE A 145 2.12 -2.53 -15.76
N ASN A 146 1.61 -3.54 -16.48
CA ASN A 146 1.00 -3.36 -17.80
C ASN A 146 -0.29 -2.53 -17.68
N PHE A 147 -0.16 -1.20 -17.69
CA PHE A 147 -1.28 -0.28 -17.78
C PHE A 147 -1.79 -0.26 -19.23
N ASN A 148 -3.02 -0.74 -19.46
CA ASN A 148 -3.75 -0.56 -20.72
C ASN A 148 -4.46 0.80 -20.82
N ALA A 149 -4.04 1.80 -20.04
CA ALA A 149 -4.61 3.14 -20.11
C ALA A 149 -3.63 4.05 -20.86
N ASN A 150 -4.06 4.62 -21.99
CA ASN A 150 -3.33 5.68 -22.69
C ASN A 150 -3.21 6.91 -21.76
N VAL A 151 -2.08 7.06 -21.08
CA VAL A 151 -1.87 8.09 -20.04
C VAL A 151 -1.60 9.49 -20.63
N ASN A 152 -1.49 9.61 -21.96
CA ASN A 152 -1.15 10.86 -22.63
C ASN A 152 -2.35 11.76 -22.97
N ASP A 153 -3.59 11.39 -22.60
CA ASP A 153 -4.79 12.01 -23.18
C ASP A 153 -5.78 12.60 -22.16
N LEU A 154 -5.34 12.90 -20.92
CA LEU A 154 -6.22 13.47 -19.89
C LEU A 154 -5.68 14.79 -19.35
N THR A 155 -6.54 15.82 -19.38
CA THR A 155 -6.30 17.11 -18.72
C THR A 155 -6.35 16.96 -17.19
N ASP A 156 -5.67 17.83 -16.45
CA ASP A 156 -5.62 17.79 -14.97
C ASP A 156 -7.00 17.73 -14.30
N ASN A 157 -8.05 18.26 -14.94
CA ASN A 157 -9.42 18.23 -14.44
C ASN A 157 -10.11 16.85 -14.54
N GLN A 158 -9.69 15.98 -15.47
CA GLN A 158 -10.24 14.62 -15.57
C GLN A 158 -9.68 13.67 -14.51
N ARG A 159 -8.47 13.96 -13.99
CA ARG A 159 -7.86 13.17 -12.90
C ARG A 159 -8.59 13.30 -11.57
N ILE A 160 -9.42 14.34 -11.39
CA ILE A 160 -10.11 14.64 -10.12
C ILE A 160 -11.23 13.62 -9.81
N SER A 161 -11.74 12.91 -10.82
CA SER A 161 -12.76 11.86 -10.65
C SER A 161 -12.20 10.43 -10.63
N ASP A 162 -10.88 10.27 -10.72
CA ASP A 162 -10.24 8.97 -10.82
C ASP A 162 -9.72 8.50 -9.45
N GLU A 163 -9.87 7.21 -9.19
CA GLU A 163 -9.30 6.53 -8.02
C GLU A 163 -8.05 5.77 -8.46
N LEU A 164 -6.95 5.95 -7.74
CA LEU A 164 -5.79 5.08 -7.86
C LEU A 164 -6.04 3.83 -7.01
N ILE A 165 -6.14 2.67 -7.66
CA ILE A 165 -6.32 1.40 -6.97
C ILE A 165 -4.95 0.75 -6.79
N VAL A 166 -4.58 0.49 -5.54
CA VAL A 166 -3.35 -0.22 -5.18
C VAL A 166 -3.71 -1.56 -4.58
N ARG A 167 -3.38 -2.63 -5.28
CA ARG A 167 -3.50 -3.98 -4.74
C ARG A 167 -2.29 -4.30 -3.90
N LEU A 168 -2.54 -4.61 -2.64
CA LEU A 168 -1.54 -5.09 -1.70
C LEU A 168 -1.61 -6.60 -1.60
N ARG A 169 -0.45 -7.24 -1.44
CA ARG A 169 -0.32 -8.63 -1.01
C ARG A 169 0.06 -8.68 0.46
N ILE A 170 -0.68 -9.47 1.22
CA ILE A 170 -0.46 -9.71 2.64
C ILE A 170 0.57 -10.83 2.78
N LEU A 171 1.61 -10.61 3.57
CA LEU A 171 2.76 -11.49 3.71
C LEU A 171 3.07 -11.77 5.18
N PRO A 172 3.75 -12.89 5.50
CA PRO A 172 4.20 -13.18 6.86
C PRO A 172 5.08 -12.04 7.39
N THR A 173 4.94 -11.73 8.68
CA THR A 173 5.73 -10.70 9.34
C THR A 173 7.22 -10.99 9.28
N LEU A 174 8.01 -9.98 8.90
CA LEU A 174 9.46 -10.07 8.98
C LEU A 174 9.97 -9.84 10.41
N ASN A 175 11.07 -10.51 10.76
CA ASN A 175 11.76 -10.27 12.03
C ASN A 175 12.29 -8.83 12.13
N LYS A 176 12.70 -8.25 10.99
CA LYS A 176 13.25 -6.89 10.89
C LYS A 176 12.91 -6.29 9.53
N TYR A 177 12.65 -5.00 9.52
CA TYR A 177 12.45 -4.20 8.32
C TYR A 177 13.61 -3.21 8.19
N ILE A 178 14.25 -3.18 7.02
CA ILE A 178 15.39 -2.29 6.74
C ILE A 178 14.90 -1.13 5.89
N GLY A 179 15.01 0.07 6.45
CA GLY A 179 14.72 1.32 5.75
C GLY A 179 15.83 1.70 4.79
N LYS A 180 15.48 2.41 3.71
CA LYS A 180 16.43 2.84 2.68
C LYS A 180 16.02 4.19 2.11
N PHE A 181 17.00 4.94 1.65
CA PHE A 181 16.77 6.12 0.82
C PHE A 181 16.71 5.72 -0.65
N ARG A 182 15.61 6.06 -1.33
CA ARG A 182 15.45 5.97 -2.79
C ARG A 182 14.33 6.89 -3.26
N ASN A 183 14.34 7.28 -4.53
CA ASN A 183 13.31 8.14 -5.11
C ASN A 183 13.09 9.45 -4.29
N ASN A 184 14.18 10.03 -3.78
CA ASN A 184 14.18 11.21 -2.91
C ASN A 184 13.35 11.07 -1.62
N TYR A 185 13.10 9.84 -1.18
CA TYR A 185 12.29 9.56 -0.02
C TYR A 185 12.93 8.46 0.84
N ASN A 186 12.92 8.64 2.16
CA ASN A 186 13.59 7.72 3.08
C ASN A 186 12.56 6.90 3.87
N SER A 187 12.63 5.58 3.80
CA SER A 187 11.85 4.73 4.70
C SER A 187 12.56 4.49 6.02
N ARG A 188 11.79 4.23 7.08
CA ARG A 188 12.31 3.93 8.42
C ARG A 188 12.66 2.44 8.55
N SER A 189 13.55 2.13 9.46
CA SER A 189 13.84 0.74 9.86
C SER A 189 12.99 0.35 11.07
N TRP A 190 12.64 -0.93 11.17
CA TRP A 190 12.05 -1.55 12.35
C TRP A 190 12.90 -2.76 12.74
N THR A 191 13.81 -2.58 13.69
CA THR A 191 14.89 -3.56 13.96
C THR A 191 15.00 -4.00 15.42
N ASN A 192 14.29 -3.32 16.32
CA ASN A 192 14.46 -3.47 17.77
C ASN A 192 13.54 -4.54 18.38
N SER A 193 12.48 -4.89 17.68
CA SER A 193 11.53 -5.95 18.04
C SER A 193 10.92 -6.53 16.78
N THR A 194 10.31 -7.71 16.90
CA THR A 194 9.39 -8.20 15.86
C THR A 194 8.16 -7.29 15.85
N HIS A 195 7.69 -6.96 14.64
CA HIS A 195 6.44 -6.23 14.44
C HIS A 195 5.24 -7.13 14.79
N ASP A 196 4.15 -6.56 15.27
CA ASP A 196 2.99 -7.29 15.81
C ASP A 196 1.81 -7.43 14.82
N GLY A 197 1.92 -6.80 13.64
CA GLY A 197 1.02 -6.98 12.51
C GLY A 197 1.64 -7.80 11.38
N VAL A 198 1.30 -7.48 10.13
CA VAL A 198 1.76 -8.21 8.93
C VAL A 198 2.78 -7.43 8.10
N SER A 199 3.42 -8.14 7.18
CA SER A 199 4.12 -7.50 6.06
C SER A 199 3.17 -7.28 4.88
N ILE A 200 3.41 -6.22 4.12
CA ILE A 200 2.71 -5.91 2.87
C ILE A 200 3.69 -5.61 1.74
N SER A 201 3.26 -5.91 0.52
CA SER A 201 3.94 -5.53 -0.72
C SER A 201 2.94 -5.07 -1.77
N ILE A 202 3.39 -4.26 -2.73
CA ILE A 202 2.56 -3.86 -3.87
C ILE A 202 2.51 -5.04 -4.84
N ASP A 203 1.30 -5.52 -5.11
CA ASP A 203 1.03 -6.60 -6.06
C ASP A 203 0.68 -6.05 -7.45
N SER A 204 -0.16 -5.01 -7.52
CA SER A 204 -0.51 -4.33 -8.77
C SER A 204 -1.13 -2.96 -8.51
N ILE A 205 -1.15 -2.10 -9.55
CA ILE A 205 -1.72 -0.75 -9.48
C ILE A 205 -2.45 -0.47 -10.78
N TYR A 206 -3.61 0.19 -10.69
CA TYR A 206 -4.35 0.67 -11.84
C TYR A 206 -5.21 1.89 -11.49
N TRP A 207 -5.48 2.75 -12.47
CA TRP A 207 -6.43 3.85 -12.33
C TRP A 207 -7.84 3.35 -12.64
N SER A 208 -8.81 3.68 -11.79
CA SER A 208 -10.24 3.43 -11.98
C SER A 208 -10.95 4.77 -12.20
N ARG A 209 -11.65 4.92 -13.33
CA ARG A 209 -12.44 6.12 -13.61
C ARG A 209 -13.82 5.98 -12.99
N ASN A 210 -14.25 6.91 -12.14
CA ASN A 210 -15.66 6.97 -11.76
C ASN A 210 -16.48 7.46 -12.97
N SER A 211 -17.23 6.56 -13.60
CA SER A 211 -18.09 6.86 -14.76
C SER A 211 -19.34 7.67 -14.43
N ASN A 212 -19.44 8.27 -13.23
CA ASN A 212 -20.64 8.99 -12.76
C ASN A 212 -20.64 10.49 -13.07
N THR A 213 -19.75 10.96 -13.96
CA THR A 213 -19.81 12.32 -14.51
C THR A 213 -20.27 12.26 -15.96
N LEU A 214 -21.59 12.27 -16.17
CA LEU A 214 -22.25 12.66 -17.42
C LEU A 214 -22.87 14.05 -17.22
#